data_AF-A0A432VA81-F1
#
_entry.id   AF-A0A432VA81-F1
#
_cell.length_a   1.000
_cell.length_b   1.000
_cell.length_c   1.000
_cell.angle_alpha   90.00
_cell.angle_beta   90.00
_cell.angle_gamma   90.00
#
_symmetry.space_group_name_H-M   'P 1'
#
loop_
_entity.id
_entity.type
_entity.pdbx_description
1 polymer ?
#
loop_
_entity_poly.entity_id
_entity_poly.type
_entity_poly.pdbx_seq_one_letter_code
_entity_poly.pdbx_strand_id
1 'polypeptide(L)'
;MAVDDITKLRPELLEKSPAELRRQRDEIDMALAELEREAEVKAKAALADEANRHIEAMLASAKFLHDNGILPPRLVDALSRNDGQFNPATFLRTVSAEQLVPRAARPTGEKKRRRVRDASGNLVPSKASQK
;
A
#
# COMPACT_ATOMS: atom_id res chain seq x y z
N MET A 1 11.44 -29.83 0.49
CA MET A 1 12.50 -30.74 -0.01
C MET A 1 13.37 -29.95 -0.95
N ALA A 2 14.66 -29.86 -0.68
CA ALA A 2 15.59 -29.15 -1.56
C ALA A 2 15.85 -29.98 -2.84
N VAL A 3 15.86 -29.32 -3.99
CA VAL A 3 16.10 -29.93 -5.30
C VAL A 3 17.61 -29.92 -5.53
N ASP A 4 18.30 -30.84 -4.86
CA ASP A 4 19.77 -30.89 -4.86
C ASP A 4 20.33 -31.81 -5.96
N ASP A 5 19.44 -32.45 -6.72
CA ASP A 5 19.75 -33.49 -7.70
C ASP A 5 19.07 -33.16 -9.04
N ILE A 6 19.85 -33.22 -10.13
CA ILE A 6 19.41 -32.96 -11.52
C ILE A 6 18.27 -33.90 -11.92
N THR A 7 18.23 -35.12 -11.39
CA THR A 7 17.19 -36.11 -11.67
C THR A 7 15.80 -35.72 -11.15
N LYS A 8 15.72 -34.72 -10.26
CA LYS A 8 14.48 -34.19 -9.70
C LYS A 8 13.93 -32.99 -10.48
N LEU A 9 14.64 -32.55 -11.54
CA LEU A 9 14.14 -31.51 -12.43
C LEU A 9 12.96 -32.04 -13.24
N ARG A 10 11.98 -31.17 -13.49
CA ARG A 10 10.90 -31.50 -14.42
C ARG A 10 11.49 -31.61 -15.83
N PRO A 11 11.18 -32.67 -16.59
CA PRO A 11 11.75 -32.89 -17.91
C PRO A 11 11.47 -31.72 -18.87
N GLU A 12 10.31 -31.07 -18.73
CA GLU A 12 9.91 -29.87 -19.48
C GLU A 12 10.88 -28.69 -19.34
N LEU A 13 11.70 -28.64 -18.28
CA LEU A 13 12.69 -27.57 -18.08
C LEU A 13 13.94 -27.77 -18.95
N LEU A 14 14.25 -29.01 -19.33
CA LEU A 14 15.39 -29.33 -20.19
C LEU A 14 15.12 -29.00 -21.66
N GLU A 15 13.84 -28.86 -22.04
CA GLU A 15 13.40 -28.49 -23.39
C GLU A 15 13.41 -26.97 -23.64
N LYS A 16 13.47 -26.18 -22.56
CA LYS A 16 13.44 -24.70 -22.64
C LYS A 16 14.81 -24.12 -22.97
N SER A 17 14.79 -22.99 -23.66
CA SER A 17 16.00 -22.22 -23.88
C SER A 17 16.53 -21.61 -22.56
N PRO A 18 17.85 -21.32 -22.46
CA PRO A 18 18.40 -20.63 -21.30
C PRO A 18 17.75 -19.27 -21.03
N ALA A 19 17.25 -18.59 -22.05
CA ALA A 19 16.57 -17.30 -21.91
C ALA A 19 15.17 -17.45 -21.28
N GLU A 20 14.41 -18.48 -21.66
CA GLU A 20 13.10 -18.78 -21.09
C GLU A 20 13.21 -19.23 -19.64
N LEU A 21 14.22 -20.04 -19.30
CA LEU A 21 14.49 -20.43 -17.92
C LEU A 21 14.81 -19.23 -17.02
N ARG A 22 15.56 -18.23 -17.54
CA ARG A 22 15.83 -16.99 -16.80
C ARG A 22 14.56 -16.17 -16.58
N ARG A 23 13.71 -16.00 -17.61
CA ARG A 23 12.42 -15.30 -17.46
C ARG A 23 11.52 -15.99 -16.46
N GLN A 24 11.41 -17.33 -16.56
CA GLN A 24 10.59 -18.11 -15.64
C GLN A 24 11.10 -18.00 -14.20
N ARG A 25 12.41 -17.95 -14.00
CA ARG A 25 13.00 -17.68 -12.68
C ARG A 25 12.59 -16.30 -12.17
N ASP A 26 12.75 -15.25 -12.97
CA ASP A 26 12.38 -13.88 -12.55
C ASP A 26 10.88 -13.78 -12.20
N GLU A 27 10.02 -14.44 -12.98
CA GLU A 27 8.58 -14.53 -12.70
C GLU A 27 8.27 -15.27 -11.40
N ILE A 28 8.96 -16.38 -11.13
CA ILE A 28 8.82 -17.13 -9.88
C ILE A 28 9.30 -16.30 -8.69
N ASP A 29 10.45 -15.63 -8.81
CA ASP A 29 11.01 -14.79 -7.76
C ASP A 29 10.05 -13.63 -7.42
N MET A 30 9.43 -13.01 -8.44
CA MET A 30 8.37 -12.01 -8.23
C MET A 30 7.12 -12.59 -7.56
N ALA A 31 6.68 -13.79 -7.96
CA ALA A 31 5.52 -14.43 -7.38
C ALA A 31 5.75 -14.81 -5.91
N LEU A 32 6.94 -15.30 -5.57
CA LEU A 32 7.32 -15.61 -4.18
C LEU A 32 7.32 -14.35 -3.31
N ALA A 33 7.92 -13.26 -3.80
CA ALA A 33 7.92 -11.98 -3.08
C ALA A 33 6.50 -11.46 -2.81
N GLU A 34 5.58 -11.62 -3.75
CA GLU A 34 4.18 -11.21 -3.56
C GLU A 34 3.44 -12.11 -2.55
N LEU A 35 3.68 -13.42 -2.59
CA LEU A 35 3.11 -14.35 -1.60
C LEU A 35 3.61 -14.07 -0.18
N GLU A 36 4.90 -13.80 -0.02
CA GLU A 36 5.49 -13.39 1.26
C GLU A 36 4.86 -12.09 1.75
N ARG A 37 4.71 -11.10 0.88
CA ARG A 37 4.03 -9.83 1.19
C ARG A 37 2.60 -10.06 1.66
N GLU A 38 1.82 -10.90 0.97
CA GLU A 38 0.45 -11.21 1.38
C GLU A 38 0.40 -11.91 2.74
N ALA A 39 1.34 -12.81 3.02
CA ALA A 39 1.45 -13.46 4.32
C ALA A 39 1.76 -12.44 5.43
N GLU A 40 2.67 -11.50 5.19
CA GLU A 40 2.96 -10.41 6.12
C GLU A 40 1.76 -9.49 6.34
N VAL A 41 1.02 -9.16 5.29
CA VAL A 41 -0.21 -8.35 5.40
C VAL A 41 -1.24 -9.08 6.27
N LYS A 42 -1.43 -10.39 6.07
CA LYS A 42 -2.33 -11.20 6.91
C LYS A 42 -1.87 -11.25 8.36
N ALA A 43 -0.56 -11.41 8.60
CA ALA A 43 0.00 -11.40 9.95
C ALA A 43 -0.22 -10.07 10.67
N LYS A 44 -0.15 -8.94 9.94
CA LYS A 44 -0.37 -7.60 10.48
C LYS A 44 -1.84 -7.16 10.51
N ALA A 45 -2.77 -7.99 10.02
CA ALA A 45 -4.20 -7.67 10.05
C ALA A 45 -4.72 -7.50 11.49
N ALA A 46 -4.37 -8.42 12.39
CA ALA A 46 -4.78 -8.32 13.79
C ALA A 46 -4.24 -7.05 14.47
N LEU A 47 -2.99 -6.67 14.17
CA LEU A 47 -2.41 -5.43 14.69
C LEU A 47 -3.11 -4.18 14.13
N ALA A 48 -3.49 -4.19 12.85
CA ALA A 48 -4.26 -3.10 12.26
C ALA A 48 -5.65 -2.97 12.91
N ASP A 49 -6.32 -4.09 13.17
CA ASP A 49 -7.62 -4.09 13.86
C ASP A 49 -7.51 -3.56 15.30
N GLU A 50 -6.48 -3.97 16.04
CA GLU A 50 -6.20 -3.44 17.38
C GLU A 50 -5.92 -1.93 17.35
N ALA A 51 -5.08 -1.47 16.42
CA ALA A 51 -4.80 -0.05 16.25
C ALA A 51 -6.08 0.75 15.95
N ASN A 52 -6.96 0.22 15.10
CA ASN A 52 -8.24 0.86 14.78
C ASN A 52 -9.16 0.97 15.99
N ARG A 53 -9.23 -0.04 16.87
CA ARG A 53 -9.99 0.05 18.13
C ARG A 53 -9.47 1.17 19.04
N HIS A 54 -8.15 1.33 19.14
CA HIS A 54 -7.57 2.43 19.91
C HIS A 54 -7.91 3.80 19.31
N ILE A 55 -7.85 3.93 17.98
CA ILE A 55 -8.22 5.16 17.26
C ILE A 55 -9.69 5.50 17.51
N GLU A 56 -10.59 4.53 17.41
CA GLU A 56 -12.02 4.71 17.69
C GLU A 56 -12.28 5.18 19.12
N ALA A 57 -11.62 4.56 20.11
CA ALA A 57 -11.73 4.98 21.50
C ALA A 57 -11.22 6.42 21.73
N MET A 58 -10.13 6.81 21.06
CA MET A 58 -9.61 8.18 21.10
C MET A 58 -10.58 9.18 20.46
N LEU A 59 -11.18 8.83 19.32
CA LEU A 59 -12.19 9.67 18.66
C LEU A 59 -13.42 9.87 19.54
N ALA A 60 -13.92 8.80 20.16
CA ALA A 60 -15.04 8.87 21.09
C ALA A 60 -14.72 9.76 22.30
N SER A 61 -13.51 9.61 22.87
CA SER A 61 -13.05 10.42 24.00
C SER A 61 -12.90 11.90 23.62
N ALA A 62 -12.31 12.20 22.46
CA ALA A 62 -12.15 13.55 21.96
C ALA A 62 -13.51 14.23 21.73
N LYS A 63 -14.47 13.51 21.16
CA LYS A 63 -15.84 13.98 20.98
C LYS A 63 -16.52 14.26 22.32
N PHE A 64 -16.43 13.33 23.28
CA PHE A 64 -17.00 13.53 24.60
C PHE A 64 -16.44 14.80 25.28
N LEU A 65 -15.12 15.00 25.24
CA LEU A 65 -14.48 16.18 25.83
C LEU A 65 -14.90 17.48 25.13
N HIS A 66 -15.06 17.45 23.81
CA HIS A 66 -15.54 18.58 23.02
C HIS A 66 -16.99 18.93 23.37
N ASP A 67 -17.88 17.93 23.38
CA ASP A 67 -19.31 18.10 23.65
C ASP A 67 -19.59 18.64 25.06
N ASN A 68 -18.71 18.34 26.03
CA ASN A 68 -18.78 18.86 27.40
C ASN A 68 -18.02 20.18 27.60
N GLY A 69 -17.39 20.74 26.57
CA GLY A 69 -16.62 21.99 26.68
C GLY A 69 -15.35 21.89 27.53
N ILE A 70 -14.85 20.66 27.76
CA ILE A 70 -13.66 20.37 28.57
C ILE A 70 -12.40 20.34 27.70
N LEU A 71 -12.55 20.13 26.39
CA LEU A 71 -11.43 20.02 25.48
C LEU A 71 -10.65 21.34 25.40
N PRO A 72 -9.31 21.34 25.63
CA PRO A 72 -8.50 22.54 25.53
C PRO A 72 -8.65 23.24 24.17
N PRO A 73 -8.74 24.59 24.12
CA PRO A 73 -8.97 25.33 22.87
C PRO A 73 -7.95 25.00 21.77
N ARG A 74 -6.68 24.82 22.15
CA ARG A 74 -5.60 24.41 21.21
C ARG A 74 -5.90 23.09 20.50
N LEU A 75 -6.53 22.14 21.19
CA LEU A 75 -6.90 20.84 20.61
C LEU A 75 -8.19 20.93 19.81
N VAL A 76 -9.12 21.79 20.21
CA VAL A 76 -10.32 22.10 19.39
C VAL A 76 -9.88 22.66 18.05
N ASP A 77 -8.99 23.67 18.04
CA ASP A 77 -8.47 24.27 16.80
C ASP A 77 -7.73 23.25 15.92
N ALA A 78 -6.87 22.43 16.52
CA ALA A 78 -6.09 21.43 15.79
C ALA A 78 -6.93 20.30 15.20
N LEU A 79 -8.07 19.98 15.80
CA LEU A 79 -8.98 18.90 15.36
C LEU A 79 -10.18 19.42 14.57
N SER A 80 -10.29 20.74 14.41
CA SER A 80 -11.31 21.39 13.60
C SER A 80 -10.82 21.61 12.19
N ARG A 81 -11.77 21.66 11.25
CA ARG A 81 -11.52 22.02 9.86
C ARG A 81 -11.51 23.54 9.70
N ASN A 82 -11.08 24.02 8.53
CA ASN A 82 -11.02 25.46 8.21
C ASN A 82 -12.39 26.15 8.25
N ASP A 83 -13.49 25.40 8.25
CA ASP A 83 -14.86 25.86 8.41
C ASP A 83 -15.32 25.95 9.88
N GLY A 84 -14.43 25.65 10.83
CA GLY A 84 -14.71 25.64 12.27
C GLY A 84 -15.44 24.38 12.75
N GLN A 85 -15.69 23.39 11.89
CA GLN A 85 -16.34 22.15 12.29
C GLN A 85 -15.34 21.19 12.95
N PHE A 86 -15.63 20.76 14.18
CA PHE A 86 -14.84 19.74 14.88
C PHE A 86 -14.92 18.40 14.14
N ASN A 87 -13.80 17.94 13.58
CA ASN A 87 -13.73 16.68 12.85
C ASN A 87 -12.36 15.98 13.03
N PRO A 88 -12.16 15.30 14.17
CA PRO A 88 -10.89 14.68 14.52
C PRO A 88 -10.52 13.48 13.61
N ALA A 89 -11.49 12.87 12.93
CA ALA A 89 -11.27 11.77 11.99
C ALA A 89 -10.45 12.19 10.75
N THR A 90 -10.34 13.49 10.48
CA THR A 90 -9.48 14.01 9.40
C THR A 90 -8.00 13.74 9.69
N PHE A 91 -7.62 13.77 10.97
CA PHE A 91 -6.25 13.63 11.47
C PHE A 91 -5.95 12.22 11.99
N LEU A 92 -6.90 11.61 12.69
CA LEU A 92 -6.80 10.23 13.17
C LEU A 92 -7.42 9.30 12.11
N ARG A 93 -6.59 8.84 11.17
CA ARG A 93 -7.01 7.93 10.09
C ARG A 93 -6.90 6.49 10.55
N THR A 94 -7.85 5.67 10.08
CA THR A 94 -7.75 4.21 10.22
C THR A 94 -6.52 3.69 9.49
N VAL A 95 -5.93 2.65 10.05
CA VAL A 95 -4.73 2.01 9.54
C VAL A 95 -5.13 0.72 8.85
N SER A 96 -4.63 0.49 7.64
CA SER A 96 -4.81 -0.79 6.95
C SER A 96 -3.57 -1.66 7.10
N ALA A 97 -3.75 -2.98 7.11
CA ALA A 97 -2.64 -3.93 7.17
C ALA A 97 -1.63 -3.74 6.01
N GLU A 98 -2.11 -3.30 4.84
CA GLU A 98 -1.26 -2.96 3.70
C GLU A 98 -0.35 -1.76 3.96
N GLN A 99 -0.76 -0.78 4.77
CA GLN A 99 0.09 0.37 5.12
C GLN A 99 1.22 -0.01 6.07
N LEU A 100 1.04 -1.10 6.83
CA LEU A 100 2.04 -1.61 7.77
C LEU A 100 3.10 -2.49 7.08
N VAL A 101 2.88 -2.86 5.82
CA VAL A 101 3.84 -3.63 5.01
C VAL A 101 4.43 -2.72 3.94
N PRO A 102 5.75 -2.44 3.98
CA PRO A 102 6.38 -1.60 2.98
C PRO A 102 6.23 -2.23 1.58
N ARG A 103 5.66 -1.50 0.63
CA ARG A 103 5.73 -1.91 -0.78
C ARG A 103 7.16 -1.71 -1.27
N ALA A 104 7.66 -2.67 -2.05
CA ALA A 104 8.92 -2.50 -2.76
C ALA A 104 8.91 -1.15 -3.50
N ALA A 105 9.99 -0.38 -3.32
CA ALA A 105 10.12 0.90 -3.97
C ALA A 105 9.97 0.69 -5.49
N ARG A 106 9.14 1.53 -6.13
CA ARG A 106 9.10 1.55 -7.60
C ARG A 106 10.53 1.79 -8.10
N PRO A 107 10.97 1.10 -9.16
CA PRO A 107 12.31 1.29 -9.69
C PRO A 107 12.57 2.79 -9.90
N THR A 108 13.61 3.28 -9.22
CA THR A 108 14.06 4.68 -9.25
C THR A 108 14.45 5.05 -10.68
N GLY A 109 13.49 5.58 -11.44
CA GLY A 109 13.71 5.94 -12.84
C GLY A 109 12.42 6.12 -13.66
N GLU A 110 11.31 5.50 -13.26
CA GLU A 110 10.03 5.74 -13.94
C GLU A 110 9.43 7.09 -13.52
N LYS A 111 9.83 8.16 -14.20
CA LYS A 111 9.10 9.44 -14.16
C LYS A 111 7.66 9.14 -14.55
N LYS A 112 6.72 9.33 -13.63
CA LYS A 112 5.28 9.20 -13.85
C LYS A 112 4.88 10.18 -14.96
N ARG A 113 4.89 9.73 -16.22
CA ARG A 113 4.55 10.57 -17.37
C ARG A 113 3.10 11.02 -17.18
N ARG A 114 2.89 12.33 -17.07
CA ARG A 114 1.55 12.92 -17.02
C ARG A 114 0.84 12.52 -18.31
N ARG A 115 -0.29 11.82 -18.21
CA ARG A 115 -1.14 11.47 -19.34
C ARG A 115 -2.33 12.42 -19.38
N VAL A 116 -2.77 12.80 -20.57
CA VAL A 116 -3.97 13.60 -20.82
C VAL A 116 -4.90 12.75 -21.69
N ARG A 117 -6.22 12.86 -21.49
CA ARG A 117 -7.18 12.21 -22.39
C ARG A 117 -7.23 12.97 -23.72
N ASP A 118 -7.11 12.26 -24.82
CA ASP A 118 -7.36 12.81 -26.14
C ASP A 118 -8.88 12.92 -26.42
N ALA A 119 -9.24 13.51 -27.56
CA ALA A 119 -10.63 13.66 -27.99
C ALA A 119 -11.33 12.31 -28.24
N SER A 120 -10.57 11.22 -28.35
CA SER A 120 -11.07 9.85 -28.54
C SER A 120 -11.18 9.09 -27.20
N GLY A 121 -10.86 9.73 -26.08
CA GLY A 121 -10.91 9.14 -24.74
C GLY A 121 -9.67 8.32 -24.35
N ASN A 122 -8.68 8.19 -25.23
CA ASN A 122 -7.45 7.46 -24.96
C ASN A 122 -6.46 8.31 -24.14
N LEU A 123 -5.70 7.66 -23.25
CA LEU A 123 -4.70 8.33 -22.42
C LEU A 123 -3.38 8.49 -23.16
N VAL A 124 -3.09 9.70 -23.64
CA VAL A 124 -1.89 10.05 -24.41
C VAL A 124 -0.87 10.79 -23.54
N PRO A 125 0.45 10.63 -23.72
CA PRO A 125 1.46 11.39 -23.00
C PRO A 125 1.25 12.91 -23.18
N SER A 126 1.36 13.69 -22.10
CA SER A 126 1.21 15.14 -22.20
C SER A 126 2.35 15.75 -23.03
N LYS A 127 2.06 16.82 -23.79
CA LYS A 127 3.08 17.55 -24.59
C LYS A 127 4.28 18.01 -23.75
N ALA A 128 4.08 18.26 -22.45
CA ALA A 128 5.16 18.63 -21.50
C ALA A 128 6.07 17.45 -21.12
N SER A 129 5.64 16.21 -21.36
CA SER A 129 6.41 14.98 -21.08
C SER A 129 7.20 14.45 -22.27
N GLN A 130 7.11 15.12 -23.43
CA GLN A 130 7.78 14.76 -24.69
C GLN A 130 9.05 15.60 -24.97
N LYS A 131 9.44 16.49 -24.05
CA LYS A 131 10.71 17.23 -24.10
C LYS A 131 11.80 16.53 -23.31
#